data_AF-A0A3E5GH63-F1
#
_entry.id   AF-A0A3E5GH63-F1
#
_cell.length_a   1.000
_cell.length_b   1.000
_cell.length_c   1.000
_cell.angle_alpha   90.00
_cell.angle_beta   90.00
_cell.angle_gamma   90.00
#
_symmetry.space_group_name_H-M   'P 1'
#
loop_
_entity.id
_entity.type
_entity.pdbx_description
1 polymer ?
#
loop_
_entity_poly.entity_id
_entity_poly.type
_entity_poly.pdbx_seq_one_letter_code
_entity_poly.pdbx_strand_id
1 'polypeptide(L)' 'MVVQVVGKQEMSFETKDGSHIDGTNLFALTSNPNVDGFEAIKVFVPRTIDIPKGLEINKKANIDFNHKGKIVGISLVQ' A
#
# COMPACT_ATOMS: atom_id res chain seq x y z
N MET A 1 -7.99 5.43 3.34
CA MET A 1 -7.18 6.50 2.73
C MET A 1 -7.16 6.31 1.22
N VAL A 2 -7.58 7.31 0.44
CA VAL A 2 -7.58 7.22 -1.02
C VAL A 2 -6.21 7.60 -1.56
N VAL A 3 -5.62 6.72 -2.37
CA VAL A 3 -4.29 6.92 -2.98
C VAL A 3 -4.32 6.58 -4.46
N GLN A 4 -3.39 7.13 -5.22
CA GLN A 4 -3.06 6.67 -6.57
C GLN A 4 -1.83 5.76 -6.51
N VAL A 5 -1.95 4.51 -6.91
CA VAL A 5 -0.81 3.58 -6.92
C VAL A 5 0.04 3.85 -8.16
N VAL A 6 1.32 4.18 -7.96
CA VAL A 6 2.26 4.54 -9.05
C VAL A 6 3.41 3.55 -9.19
N GLY A 7 3.56 2.61 -8.26
CA GLY A 7 4.58 1.57 -8.35
C GLY A 7 4.24 0.36 -7.50
N LYS A 8 4.76 -0.80 -7.91
CA LYS A 8 4.67 -2.07 -7.17
C LYS A 8 6.03 -2.74 -7.16
N GLN A 9 6.39 -3.34 -6.04
CA GLN A 9 7.61 -4.12 -5.88
C GLN A 9 7.30 -5.35 -5.04
N GLU A 10 7.54 -6.54 -5.57
CA GLU A 10 7.53 -7.76 -4.76
C GLU A 10 8.65 -7.70 -3.73
N MET A 11 8.34 -8.07 -2.49
CA MET A 11 9.29 -8.01 -1.39
C MET A 11 9.19 -9.26 -0.54
N SER A 12 10.35 -9.75 -0.16
CA SER A 12 10.54 -10.91 0.70
C SER A 12 11.69 -10.59 1.66
N PHE A 13 11.48 -10.78 2.96
CA PHE A 13 12.48 -10.48 3.98
C PHE A 13 12.32 -11.34 5.23
N GLU A 14 13.40 -11.48 5.99
CA GLU A 14 13.40 -12.12 7.30
C GLU A 14 13.30 -11.07 8.41
N THR A 15 12.49 -11.35 9.43
CA THR A 15 12.42 -10.54 10.65
C THR A 15 13.51 -10.95 11.63
N LYS A 16 13.78 -10.10 12.63
CA LYS A 16 14.81 -10.36 13.65
C LYS A 16 14.58 -11.66 14.44
N ASP A 17 13.35 -12.14 14.50
CA ASP A 17 12.97 -13.40 15.14
C ASP A 17 13.09 -14.63 14.22
N GLY A 18 13.58 -14.44 12.99
CA GLY A 18 13.75 -15.50 12.00
C GLY A 18 12.49 -15.82 11.19
N SER A 19 11.37 -15.11 11.38
CA SER A 19 10.18 -15.31 10.57
C SER A 19 10.40 -14.78 9.14
N HIS A 20 9.92 -15.53 8.16
CA HIS A 20 9.93 -15.11 6.76
C HIS A 20 8.64 -14.39 6.40
N ILE A 21 8.75 -13.21 5.77
CA ILE A 21 7.61 -12.39 5.37
C ILE A 21 7.70 -12.07 3.88
N ASP A 22 6.67 -12.46 3.15
CA ASP A 22 6.43 -12.06 1.77
C ASP A 22 5.32 -11.03 1.64
N GLY A 23 5.43 -10.17 0.64
CA GLY A 23 4.41 -9.20 0.30
C GLY A 23 4.75 -8.33 -0.90
N THR A 24 4.13 -7.16 -0.94
CA THR A 24 4.31 -6.18 -2.01
C THR A 24 4.40 -4.79 -1.40
N ASN A 25 5.44 -4.04 -1.75
CA ASN A 25 5.45 -2.60 -1.53
C ASN A 25 4.59 -1.94 -2.61
N LEU A 26 3.61 -1.16 -2.18
CA LEU A 26 2.89 -0.21 -3.01
C LEU A 26 3.50 1.18 -2.82
N PHE A 27 3.92 1.79 -3.92
CA PHE A 27 4.31 3.19 -3.98
C PHE A 27 3.10 3.98 -4.47
N ALA A 28 2.71 5.00 -3.73
CA ALA A 28 1.46 5.70 -3.99
C ALA A 28 1.56 7.20 -3.72
N LEU A 29 0.69 7.95 -4.38
CA LEU A 29 0.52 9.39 -4.23
C LEU A 29 -0.80 9.69 -3.51
N THR A 30 -0.79 10.62 -2.56
CA THR A 30 -1.97 11.07 -1.83
C THR A 30 -1.97 12.58 -1.64
N SER A 31 -3.16 13.16 -1.48
CA SER A 31 -3.30 14.57 -1.12
C SER A 31 -2.95 14.76 0.35
N ASN A 32 -2.11 15.76 0.64
CA ASN A 32 -1.78 16.20 1.98
C ASN A 32 -1.77 17.74 1.99
N PRO A 33 -2.55 18.40 2.86
CA PRO A 33 -2.66 19.87 2.86
C PRO A 33 -1.36 20.60 3.21
N ASN A 34 -0.37 19.89 3.75
CA ASN A 34 0.94 20.45 4.12
C ASN A 34 2.04 20.19 3.08
N VAL A 35 1.68 19.66 1.91
CA VAL A 35 2.61 19.31 0.83
C VAL A 35 2.18 20.02 -0.44
N ASP A 36 3.10 20.76 -1.08
CA ASP A 36 2.88 21.28 -2.41
C ASP A 36 2.92 20.13 -3.43
N GLY A 37 1.76 19.85 -4.03
CA GLY A 37 1.56 18.71 -4.93
C GLY A 37 1.03 17.48 -4.21
N PHE A 38 1.59 16.31 -4.50
CA PHE A 38 1.20 15.05 -3.86
C PHE A 38 2.27 14.55 -2.90
N GLU A 39 1.85 14.05 -1.74
CA GLU A 39 2.71 13.30 -0.86
C GLU A 39 2.92 11.89 -1.43
N ALA A 40 4.18 11.47 -1.52
CA ALA A 40 4.55 10.11 -1.92
C ALA A 40 4.73 9.22 -0.69
N ILE A 41 4.07 8.06 -0.70
CA ILE A 41 4.12 7.09 0.39
C ILE A 41 4.51 5.71 -0.11
N LYS A 42 5.08 4.92 0.79
CA LYS A 42 5.31 3.48 0.60
C LYS A 42 4.51 2.70 1.63
N VAL A 43 3.67 1.79 1.17
CA VAL A 43 2.87 0.91 2.02
C VAL A 43 3.26 -0.53 1.73
N PHE A 44 3.67 -1.27 2.76
CA PHE A 44 3.92 -2.71 2.64
C PHE A 44 2.61 -3.48 2.84
N VAL A 45 2.27 -4.33 1.86
CA VAL A 45 1.09 -5.19 1.87
C VAL A 45 1.56 -6.63 2.05
N PRO A 46 1.32 -7.27 3.21
CA PRO A 46 1.64 -8.68 3.41
C PRO A 46 0.76 -9.55 2.50
N ARG A 47 1.26 -10.73 2.10
CA ARG A 47 0.51 -11.67 1.25
C ARG A 47 -0.85 -12.12 1.82
N THR A 48 -1.08 -11.93 3.11
CA THR A 48 -2.38 -12.21 3.76
C THR A 48 -3.46 -11.18 3.43
N ILE A 49 -3.13 -10.08 2.76
CA ILE A 49 -4.08 -9.06 2.30
C ILE A 49 -4.11 -9.08 0.77
N ASP A 50 -5.30 -9.32 0.22
CA ASP A 50 -5.49 -9.36 -1.21
C ASP A 50 -5.35 -7.96 -1.84
N ILE A 51 -4.53 -7.88 -2.88
CA ILE A 51 -4.47 -6.73 -3.77
C ILE A 51 -5.50 -6.97 -4.90
N PRO A 52 -6.50 -6.10 -5.09
CA PRO A 52 -7.51 -6.29 -6.14
C PRO A 52 -6.85 -6.41 -7.52
N LYS A 53 -7.26 -7.41 -8.32
CA LYS A 53 -6.69 -7.67 -9.66
C LYS A 53 -6.81 -6.46 -10.60
N GLY A 54 -7.86 -5.65 -10.46
CA GLY A 54 -8.07 -4.42 -11.24
C GLY A 54 -7.25 -3.21 -10.78
N LEU A 55 -6.41 -3.35 -9.75
CA LEU A 55 -5.55 -2.26 -9.28
C LEU A 55 -4.32 -2.16 -10.17
N GLU A 56 -4.46 -1.55 -11.34
CA GLU A 56 -3.36 -1.26 -12.25
C GLU A 56 -2.55 -0.04 -11.79
N ILE A 57 -1.37 0.17 -12.39
CA ILE A 57 -0.58 1.39 -12.18
C ILE A 57 -1.41 2.61 -12.59
N ASN A 58 -1.25 3.70 -11.84
CA ASN A 58 -1.98 4.96 -11.91
C ASN A 58 -3.48 4.90 -11.52
N LYS A 59 -4.01 3.74 -11.11
CA LYS A 59 -5.38 3.65 -10.58
C LYS A 59 -5.45 4.10 -9.13
N LYS A 60 -6.64 4.55 -8.73
CA LYS A 60 -6.94 4.92 -7.36
C LYS A 60 -7.45 3.71 -6.56
N ALA A 61 -7.04 3.62 -5.32
CA ALA A 61 -7.52 2.64 -4.36
C ALA A 61 -7.77 3.31 -3.01
N ASN A 62 -8.73 2.76 -2.26
CA ASN A 62 -8.83 3.02 -0.83
C ASN A 62 -8.00 1.97 -0.08
N ILE A 63 -7.10 2.44 0.78
CA ILE A 63 -6.29 1.64 1.70
C ILE A 63 -6.81 1.84 3.12
N ASP A 64 -7.21 0.76 3.76
CA ASP A 64 -7.72 0.77 5.13
C ASP A 64 -6.62 0.35 6.11
N PHE A 65 -6.53 1.07 7.22
CA PHE A 65 -5.55 0.82 8.28
C PHE A 65 -6.25 0.55 9.60
N ASN A 66 -5.65 -0.29 10.43
CA ASN A 66 -6.07 -0.41 11.83
C ASN A 66 -5.54 0.76 12.68
N HIS A 67 -5.94 0.80 13.95
CA HIS A 67 -5.53 1.83 14.92
C HIS A 67 -4.01 1.88 15.19
N LYS A 68 -3.23 0.90 14.72
CA LYS A 68 -1.75 0.87 14.81
C LYS A 68 -1.07 1.28 13.51
N GLY A 69 -1.82 1.74 12.50
CA GLY A 69 -1.29 2.11 11.19
C GLY A 69 -0.87 0.93 10.32
N LYS A 70 -1.27 -0.31 10.65
CA LYS A 70 -1.07 -1.46 9.76
C LYS A 70 -2.23 -1.57 8.78
N ILE A 71 -1.90 -1.85 7.52
CA ILE A 71 -2.91 -2.10 6.49
C ILE A 71 -3.77 -3.32 6.86
N VAL A 72 -5.06 -3.23 6.56
CA VAL A 72 -6.04 -4.32 6.76
C VAL A 72 -6.90 -4.59 5.53
N GLY A 73 -6.89 -3.71 4.52
CA GLY A 73 -7.66 -3.91 3.31
C GLY A 73 -7.30 -2.93 2.20
N ILE A 74 -7.58 -3.34 0.96
CA ILE A 74 -7.45 -2.53 -0.25
C ILE A 74 -8.70 -2.73 -1.10
N SER A 75 -9.31 -1.64 -1.52
CA SER A 75 -10.46 -1.65 -2.43
C SER A 75 -10.25 -0.66 -3.57
N LEU A 76 -10.79 -0.96 -4.75
CA LEU A 76 -10.79 -0.02 -5.87
C LEU A 76 -11.75 1.13 -5.54
N VAL A 77 -11.34 2.34 -5.88
CA VAL A 77 -12.28 3.49 -5.89
C VAL A 77 -13.11 3.38 -7.16
N GLN A 78 -14.44 3.44 -7.02
CA GLN A 78 -15.37 3.46 -8.15
C GLN A 78 -15.20 4.73 -9.01
#